data_AF-A0A0K0FAL9-F1
#
_entry.id   AF-A0A0K0FAL9-F1
#
_cell.length_a   1.000
_cell.length_b   1.000
_cell.length_c   1.000
_cell.angle_alpha   90.00
_cell.angle_beta   90.00
_cell.angle_gamma   90.00
#
_symmetry.space_group_name_H-M   'P 1'
#
loop_
_entity.id
_entity.type
_entity.pdbx_description
1 polymer ?
#
loop_
_entity_poly.entity_id
_entity_poly.type
_entity_poly.pdbx_seq_one_letter_code
_entity_poly.pdbx_strand_id
1 'polypeptide(L)'
;MNSFYIAFIIGFIIDQIELLKTIIFVTIPSFGFFTSFYRDNPIPRYAIGALGYVCTFASLLGSFSLSLNRLVATVFPFFYKLKWSKHSILINIIIQIVLPVIVFHHKYGKMDRLVLDKNTQKWVYSSENSETSKYNNMVGTSFSTSILIAQISINCFNLFKLLTYKKNKSSYLDYRTNLSLAIYCTLGTLGNSTICLRYWIKFVGSFQENVSLKNFGQTLGTWTSVITTTSEPYLMLILNSSMRKDFFNFYMRRKNSVTTISSSNMKPKNLENEERERPESLFDNILLREAVDANPPKTVMELARKLNVSKPTISCHLQKIENRYEICSSLILRNKNDPFLSRLIICDEKWTLYDNRKRSGQWLDMDEAPKQLPKPKLSPKKAMVTVWWSVIGIIHYDFMKPSENIDLESHCQQIKKMHHKLPQKVPALVNRKGPIFLYDIAKTHVSKRTVHRLKELGYEILPHPAYSPDFPPTDFHFFKHLNNFLTKKIFRNDEEAKTVFEAFIESRGPDFYEDKINKLVSRWQRCIN
;
A
#
# COMPACT_ATOMS: atom_id res chain seq x y z
N MET A 1 1.90 -2.15 -3.74
CA MET A 1 1.20 -2.26 -5.06
C MET A 1 -0.10 -3.02 -4.83
N ASN A 2 -1.25 -2.56 -5.32
CA ASN A 2 -2.51 -3.28 -5.15
C ASN A 2 -2.41 -4.69 -5.74
N SER A 3 -2.91 -5.71 -5.03
CA SER A 3 -2.96 -7.12 -5.47
C SER A 3 -3.53 -7.30 -6.87
N PHE A 4 -4.49 -6.45 -7.26
CA PHE A 4 -5.05 -6.40 -8.61
C PHE A 4 -3.99 -6.12 -9.68
N TYR A 5 -3.10 -5.16 -9.46
CA TYR A 5 -2.06 -4.82 -10.43
C TYR A 5 -1.01 -5.92 -10.56
N ILE A 6 -0.68 -6.59 -9.45
CA ILE A 6 0.26 -7.71 -9.48
C ILE A 6 -0.35 -8.88 -10.26
N ALA A 7 -1.62 -9.22 -9.98
CA ALA A 7 -2.35 -10.23 -10.73
C ALA A 7 -2.47 -9.90 -12.22
N PHE A 8 -2.73 -8.64 -12.55
CA PHE A 8 -2.78 -8.16 -13.93
C PHE A 8 -1.43 -8.29 -14.64
N ILE A 9 -0.32 -7.91 -13.98
CA ILE A 9 1.03 -8.05 -14.56
C ILE A 9 1.38 -9.52 -14.81
N ILE A 10 1.07 -10.41 -13.85
CA ILE A 10 1.30 -11.85 -14.01
C ILE A 10 0.46 -12.39 -15.18
N GLY A 11 -0.82 -12.01 -15.26
CA GLY A 11 -1.70 -12.36 -16.37
C GLY A 11 -1.14 -11.91 -17.72
N PHE A 12 -0.70 -10.66 -17.80
CA PHE A 12 -0.08 -10.10 -18.99
C PHE A 12 1.17 -10.88 -19.44
N ILE A 13 2.04 -11.29 -18.52
CA ILE A 13 3.22 -12.10 -18.87
C ILE A 13 2.80 -13.45 -19.46
N ILE A 14 1.79 -14.11 -18.86
CA ILE A 14 1.28 -15.39 -19.34
C ILE A 14 0.63 -15.24 -20.72
N ASP A 15 -0.09 -14.15 -20.95
CA ASP A 15 -0.66 -13.81 -22.26
C ASP A 15 0.42 -13.60 -23.33
N GLN A 16 1.55 -12.97 -22.98
CA GLN A 16 2.68 -12.86 -23.90
C GLN A 16 3.30 -14.24 -24.21
N ILE A 17 3.38 -15.14 -23.24
CA ILE A 17 3.86 -16.52 -23.45
C ILE A 17 2.88 -17.28 -24.37
N GLU A 18 1.57 -17.14 -24.17
CA GLU A 18 0.55 -17.74 -25.03
C GLU A 18 0.65 -17.23 -26.48
N LEU A 19 0.85 -15.92 -26.66
CA LEU A 19 1.04 -15.31 -27.96
C LEU A 19 2.33 -15.80 -28.64
N LEU A 20 3.45 -15.80 -27.91
CA LEU A 20 4.74 -16.27 -28.42
C LEU A 20 4.66 -17.74 -28.85
N LYS A 21 4.07 -18.60 -28.02
CA LYS A 21 3.82 -20.01 -28.35
C LYS A 21 2.97 -20.14 -29.61
N THR A 22 1.92 -19.32 -29.74
CA THR A 22 1.02 -19.35 -30.90
C THR A 22 1.74 -18.90 -32.17
N ILE A 23 2.61 -17.88 -32.09
CA ILE A 23 3.42 -17.42 -33.22
C ILE A 23 4.40 -18.51 -33.66
N ILE A 24 5.19 -19.05 -32.73
CA ILE A 24 6.24 -20.03 -33.01
C ILE A 24 5.65 -21.34 -33.54
N PHE A 25 4.64 -21.88 -32.86
CA PHE A 25 4.16 -23.23 -33.17
C PHE A 25 2.90 -23.28 -34.04
N VAL A 26 2.23 -22.17 -34.31
CA VAL A 26 1.02 -22.19 -35.15
C VAL A 26 1.16 -21.25 -36.34
N THR A 27 1.48 -19.97 -36.12
CA THR A 27 1.52 -18.97 -37.18
C THR A 27 2.67 -19.20 -38.16
N ILE A 28 3.92 -19.28 -37.68
CA ILE A 28 5.11 -19.45 -38.55
C ILE A 28 5.00 -20.72 -39.41
N PRO A 29 4.69 -21.91 -38.86
CA PRO A 29 4.53 -23.11 -39.67
C PRO A 29 3.38 -23.01 -40.67
N SER A 30 2.26 -22.34 -40.31
CA SER A 30 1.09 -22.24 -41.19
C SER A 30 1.36 -21.51 -42.51
N PHE A 31 2.36 -20.61 -42.54
CA PHE A 31 2.83 -19.93 -43.75
C PHE A 31 3.86 -20.74 -44.56
N GLY A 32 4.22 -21.94 -44.10
CA GLY A 32 5.19 -22.81 -44.77
C GLY A 32 6.66 -22.53 -44.42
N PHE A 33 6.93 -21.61 -43.48
CA PHE A 33 8.29 -21.31 -43.04
C PHE A 33 8.83 -22.41 -42.11
N PHE A 34 10.11 -22.77 -42.29
CA PHE A 34 10.85 -23.75 -41.47
C PHE A 34 10.15 -25.11 -41.28
N THR A 35 9.36 -25.55 -42.26
CA THR A 35 8.53 -26.77 -42.15
C THR A 35 9.34 -28.05 -41.93
N SER A 36 10.56 -28.15 -42.47
CA SER A 36 11.49 -29.25 -42.19
C SER A 36 11.90 -29.28 -40.71
N PHE A 37 12.25 -28.13 -40.13
CA PHE A 37 12.56 -28.02 -38.70
C PHE A 37 11.39 -28.48 -37.82
N TYR A 38 10.18 -28.00 -38.09
CA TYR A 38 9.00 -28.33 -37.29
C TYR A 38 8.50 -29.78 -37.48
N ARG A 39 8.79 -30.41 -38.62
CA ARG A 39 8.37 -31.79 -38.92
C ARG A 39 9.38 -32.82 -38.43
N ASP A 40 10.66 -32.56 -38.64
CA ASP A 40 11.71 -33.58 -38.51
C ASP A 40 12.40 -33.51 -37.14
N ASN A 41 12.39 -32.34 -36.49
CA ASN A 41 13.02 -32.17 -35.18
C ASN A 41 12.08 -32.60 -34.03
N PRO A 42 12.54 -33.40 -33.05
CA PRO A 42 11.72 -33.83 -31.92
C PRO A 42 11.36 -32.68 -30.95
N ILE A 43 12.19 -31.64 -30.86
CA ILE A 43 11.99 -30.52 -29.92
C ILE A 43 10.62 -29.85 -30.12
N PRO A 44 10.27 -29.35 -31.33
CA PRO A 44 8.98 -28.69 -31.53
C PRO A 44 7.78 -29.63 -31.37
N ARG A 45 7.94 -30.91 -31.71
CA ARG A 45 6.90 -31.94 -31.63
C ARG A 45 6.51 -32.29 -30.19
N TYR A 46 7.47 -32.26 -29.27
CA TYR A 46 7.20 -32.39 -27.83
C TYR A 46 6.76 -31.06 -27.19
N ALA A 47 7.38 -29.95 -27.59
CA ALA A 47 7.12 -28.65 -27.01
C ALA A 47 5.66 -28.20 -27.21
N ILE A 48 5.08 -28.42 -28.40
CA ILE A 48 3.68 -28.06 -28.66
C ILE A 48 2.69 -28.92 -27.86
N GLY A 49 3.02 -30.20 -27.64
CA GLY A 49 2.21 -31.09 -26.81
C GLY A 49 2.20 -30.67 -25.34
N ALA A 50 3.34 -30.22 -24.82
CA ALA A 50 3.50 -29.78 -23.44
C ALA A 50 2.97 -28.34 -23.19
N LEU A 51 3.25 -27.41 -24.09
CA LEU A 51 2.93 -25.98 -23.90
C LEU A 51 1.59 -25.58 -24.51
N GLY A 52 1.10 -26.30 -25.52
CA GLY A 52 -0.04 -25.89 -26.33
C GLY A 52 -1.31 -25.63 -25.53
N TYR A 53 -1.79 -26.65 -24.81
CA TYR A 53 -2.98 -26.53 -23.96
C TYR A 53 -2.68 -25.76 -22.67
N VAL A 54 -1.53 -26.01 -22.04
CA VAL A 54 -1.15 -25.37 -20.77
C VAL A 54 -1.14 -23.86 -20.86
N CYS A 55 -0.49 -23.26 -21.87
CA CYS A 55 -0.45 -21.81 -22.03
C CYS A 55 -1.84 -21.22 -22.35
N THR A 56 -2.63 -21.89 -23.20
CA THR A 56 -3.97 -21.39 -23.57
C THR A 56 -4.90 -21.38 -22.36
N PHE A 57 -4.87 -22.43 -21.52
CA PHE A 57 -5.68 -22.49 -20.31
C PHE A 57 -5.14 -21.63 -19.17
N ALA A 58 -3.82 -21.39 -19.11
CA ALA A 58 -3.23 -20.43 -18.18
C ALA A 58 -3.65 -18.98 -18.49
N SER A 59 -3.70 -18.60 -19.77
CA SER A 59 -4.25 -17.30 -20.19
C SER A 59 -5.73 -17.18 -19.81
N LEU A 60 -6.55 -18.19 -20.17
CA LEU A 60 -7.99 -18.22 -19.86
C LEU A 60 -8.29 -18.14 -18.34
N LEU A 61 -7.49 -18.80 -17.49
CA LEU A 61 -7.61 -18.74 -16.03
C LEU A 61 -7.11 -17.40 -15.45
N GLY A 62 -6.28 -16.65 -16.17
CA GLY A 62 -5.88 -15.30 -15.81
C GLY A 62 -7.06 -14.34 -15.78
N SER A 63 -7.84 -14.30 -16.87
CA SER A 63 -9.06 -13.48 -16.95
C SER A 63 -10.10 -13.91 -15.90
N PHE A 64 -10.22 -15.22 -15.64
CA PHE A 64 -11.07 -15.75 -14.57
C PHE A 64 -10.64 -15.23 -13.18
N SER A 65 -9.34 -15.33 -12.89
CA SER A 65 -8.76 -14.90 -11.61
C SER A 65 -8.96 -13.40 -11.36
N LEU A 66 -8.90 -12.57 -12.40
CA LEU A 66 -9.19 -11.14 -12.31
C LEU A 66 -10.66 -10.86 -11.95
N SER A 67 -11.60 -11.58 -12.56
CA SER A 67 -13.03 -11.45 -12.24
C SER A 67 -13.38 -11.98 -10.85
N LEU A 68 -12.75 -13.08 -10.42
CA LEU A 68 -12.89 -13.60 -9.06
C LEU A 68 -12.34 -12.61 -8.02
N ASN A 69 -11.13 -12.08 -8.24
CA ASN A 69 -10.55 -11.05 -7.37
C ASN A 69 -11.46 -9.83 -7.24
N ARG A 70 -12.12 -9.45 -8.33
CA ARG A 70 -13.07 -8.34 -8.34
C ARG A 70 -14.33 -8.65 -7.54
N LEU A 71 -14.88 -9.85 -7.66
CA LEU A 71 -16.02 -10.29 -6.87
C LEU A 71 -15.69 -10.20 -5.38
N VAL A 72 -14.54 -10.73 -4.96
CA VAL A 72 -14.11 -10.68 -3.55
C VAL A 72 -13.92 -9.25 -3.07
N ALA A 73 -13.31 -8.38 -3.88
CA ALA A 73 -13.17 -6.95 -3.56
C ALA A 73 -14.53 -6.26 -3.36
N THR A 74 -15.54 -6.64 -4.15
CA THR A 74 -16.86 -6.02 -4.12
C THR A 74 -17.69 -6.58 -2.98
N VAL A 75 -17.65 -7.89 -2.72
CA VAL A 75 -18.43 -8.57 -1.67
C VAL A 75 -17.84 -8.34 -0.28
N PHE A 76 -16.51 -8.40 -0.14
CA PHE A 76 -15.82 -8.34 1.15
C PHE A 76 -14.69 -7.27 1.15
N PRO A 77 -15.02 -5.97 1.10
CA PRO A 77 -14.02 -4.90 0.93
C PRO A 77 -12.97 -4.84 2.07
N PHE A 78 -13.37 -5.15 3.31
CA PHE A 78 -12.46 -5.17 4.47
C PHE A 78 -11.53 -6.38 4.45
N PHE A 79 -12.07 -7.58 4.20
CA PHE A 79 -11.27 -8.79 4.03
C PHE A 79 -10.29 -8.67 2.85
N TYR A 80 -10.75 -8.04 1.76
CA TYR A 80 -9.95 -7.80 0.57
C TYR A 80 -8.70 -6.96 0.87
N LYS A 81 -8.85 -5.89 1.66
CA LYS A 81 -7.72 -5.03 2.07
C LYS A 81 -6.80 -5.70 3.09
N LEU A 82 -7.35 -6.35 4.12
CA LEU A 82 -6.58 -6.84 5.26
C LEU A 82 -5.87 -8.19 5.03
N LYS A 83 -6.52 -9.15 4.37
CA LYS A 83 -6.03 -10.54 4.28
C LYS A 83 -5.89 -11.06 2.85
N TRP A 84 -6.80 -10.67 1.95
CA TRP A 84 -6.83 -11.19 0.59
C TRP A 84 -5.64 -10.73 -0.24
N SER A 85 -5.17 -9.49 -0.09
CA SER A 85 -4.13 -8.91 -0.96
C SER A 85 -2.81 -9.69 -1.01
N LYS A 86 -2.42 -10.39 0.07
CA LYS A 86 -1.22 -11.24 0.11
C LYS A 86 -1.49 -12.67 -0.39
N HIS A 87 -2.61 -13.27 0.01
CA HIS A 87 -2.97 -14.64 -0.37
C HIS A 87 -3.47 -14.75 -1.81
N SER A 88 -4.08 -13.70 -2.34
CA SER A 88 -4.61 -13.60 -3.70
C SER A 88 -3.53 -13.81 -4.76
N ILE A 89 -2.32 -13.30 -4.54
CA ILE A 89 -1.21 -13.50 -5.49
C ILE A 89 -0.83 -14.98 -5.56
N LEU A 90 -0.72 -15.65 -4.41
CA LEU A 90 -0.41 -17.09 -4.35
C LEU A 90 -1.54 -17.94 -4.94
N ILE A 91 -2.79 -17.65 -4.58
CA ILE A 91 -3.97 -18.33 -5.12
C ILE A 91 -4.05 -18.15 -6.64
N ASN A 92 -3.78 -16.95 -7.15
CA ASN A 92 -3.76 -16.71 -8.59
C ASN A 92 -2.65 -17.49 -9.28
N ILE A 93 -1.44 -17.57 -8.72
CA ILE A 93 -0.36 -18.39 -9.28
C ILE A 93 -0.77 -19.88 -9.33
N ILE A 94 -1.38 -20.39 -8.26
CA ILE A 94 -1.84 -21.78 -8.19
C ILE A 94 -2.93 -22.05 -9.23
N ILE A 95 -3.97 -21.22 -9.27
CA ILE A 95 -5.07 -21.38 -10.23
C ILE A 95 -4.56 -21.21 -11.65
N GLN A 96 -3.71 -20.23 -11.92
CA GLN A 96 -3.35 -19.86 -13.28
C GLN A 96 -2.25 -20.75 -13.88
N ILE A 97 -1.28 -21.20 -13.09
CA ILE A 97 -0.11 -21.94 -13.59
C ILE A 97 -0.19 -23.42 -13.22
N VAL A 98 -0.50 -23.74 -11.96
CA VAL A 98 -0.43 -25.13 -11.47
C VAL A 98 -1.61 -25.95 -11.98
N LEU A 99 -2.82 -25.37 -12.01
CA LEU A 99 -4.02 -26.10 -12.43
C LEU A 99 -3.97 -26.59 -13.89
N PRO A 100 -3.61 -25.77 -14.91
CA PRO A 100 -3.45 -26.27 -16.28
C PRO A 100 -2.40 -27.37 -16.42
N VAL A 101 -1.28 -27.27 -15.69
CA VAL A 101 -0.23 -28.30 -15.67
C VAL A 101 -0.78 -29.63 -15.15
N ILE A 102 -1.55 -29.60 -14.06
CA ILE A 102 -2.20 -30.80 -13.52
C ILE A 102 -3.23 -31.37 -14.49
N VAL A 103 -4.09 -30.55 -15.11
CA VAL A 103 -5.13 -31.03 -16.03
C VAL A 103 -4.53 -31.68 -17.28
N PHE A 104 -3.45 -31.10 -17.82
CA PHE A 104 -2.83 -31.55 -19.08
C PHE A 104 -1.55 -32.39 -18.89
N HIS A 105 -1.25 -32.87 -17.68
CA HIS A 105 -0.05 -33.68 -17.40
C HIS A 105 0.06 -34.93 -18.30
N HIS A 106 -1.08 -35.51 -18.68
CA HIS A 106 -1.19 -36.69 -19.55
C HIS A 106 -0.66 -36.48 -20.99
N LYS A 107 -0.33 -35.24 -21.36
CA LYS A 107 0.29 -34.88 -22.65
C LYS A 107 1.82 -34.80 -22.58
N TYR A 108 2.41 -34.77 -21.39
CA TYR A 108 3.86 -34.74 -21.27
C TYR A 108 4.48 -36.05 -21.79
N GLY A 109 5.50 -35.91 -22.65
CA GLY A 109 6.16 -37.04 -23.31
C GLY A 109 5.41 -37.61 -24.54
N LYS A 110 4.32 -36.98 -25.01
CA LYS A 110 3.63 -37.36 -26.26
C LYS A 110 4.00 -36.41 -27.40
N MET A 111 4.28 -36.96 -28.58
CA MET A 111 4.61 -36.18 -29.78
C MET A 111 3.34 -35.77 -30.56
N ASP A 112 3.35 -34.55 -31.09
CA ASP A 112 2.41 -34.10 -32.11
C ASP A 112 3.14 -34.00 -33.47
N ARG A 113 2.41 -34.24 -34.57
CA ARG A 113 2.94 -34.17 -35.95
C ARG A 113 2.38 -32.98 -36.70
N LEU A 114 3.21 -32.34 -37.52
CA LEU A 114 2.81 -31.26 -38.42
C LEU A 114 2.30 -31.84 -39.74
N VAL A 115 1.04 -31.58 -40.09
CA VAL A 115 0.37 -32.10 -41.29
C VAL A 115 -0.14 -30.95 -42.16
N LEU A 116 -0.02 -31.07 -43.48
CA LEU A 116 -0.61 -30.12 -44.41
C LEU A 116 -2.10 -30.41 -44.55
N ASP A 117 -2.93 -29.43 -44.21
CA ASP A 117 -4.37 -29.52 -44.39
C ASP A 117 -4.74 -29.24 -45.84
N LYS A 118 -5.30 -30.24 -46.53
CA LYS A 118 -5.61 -30.16 -47.98
C LYS A 118 -6.66 -29.08 -48.30
N ASN A 119 -7.53 -28.76 -47.36
CA ASN A 119 -8.62 -27.81 -47.57
C ASN A 119 -8.18 -26.36 -47.37
N THR A 120 -7.41 -26.08 -46.31
CA THR A 120 -6.94 -24.71 -46.02
C THR A 120 -5.57 -24.39 -46.62
N GLN A 121 -4.87 -25.39 -47.17
CA GLN A 121 -3.49 -25.28 -47.68
C GLN A 121 -2.50 -24.76 -46.63
N LYS A 122 -2.79 -25.00 -45.34
CA LYS A 122 -1.96 -24.58 -44.20
C LYS A 122 -1.41 -25.76 -43.45
N TRP A 123 -0.22 -25.59 -42.87
CA TRP A 123 0.36 -26.58 -41.96
C TRP A 123 -0.25 -26.48 -40.57
N VAL A 124 -0.71 -27.61 -40.04
CA VAL A 124 -1.42 -27.70 -38.76
C VAL A 124 -0.87 -28.86 -37.93
N TYR A 125 -0.67 -28.63 -36.63
CA TYR A 125 -0.32 -29.70 -35.70
C TYR A 125 -1.52 -30.59 -35.38
N SER A 126 -1.31 -31.90 -35.47
CA SER A 126 -2.25 -32.92 -35.00
C SER A 126 -1.51 -33.90 -34.09
N SER A 127 -2.19 -34.37 -33.05
CA SER A 127 -1.72 -35.51 -32.26
C SER A 127 -1.47 -36.72 -33.16
N GLU A 128 -0.39 -37.45 -32.88
CA GLU A 128 -0.04 -38.68 -33.60
C GLU A 128 -1.08 -39.77 -33.39
N ASN A 129 -1.49 -39.97 -32.14
CA ASN A 129 -2.56 -40.90 -31.79
C ASN A 129 -3.93 -40.20 -31.83
N SER A 130 -4.87 -40.79 -32.57
CA SER A 130 -6.25 -40.33 -32.71
C SER A 130 -7.01 -40.36 -31.37
N GLU A 131 -6.82 -41.40 -30.55
CA GLU A 131 -7.48 -41.49 -29.23
C GLU A 131 -7.00 -40.38 -28.29
N THR A 132 -5.69 -40.11 -28.29
CA THR A 132 -5.13 -38.99 -27.53
C THR A 132 -5.69 -37.66 -28.03
N SER A 133 -5.89 -37.49 -29.35
CA SER A 133 -6.56 -36.31 -29.91
C SER A 133 -7.98 -36.15 -29.39
N LYS A 134 -8.79 -37.22 -29.39
CA LYS A 134 -10.17 -37.22 -28.92
C LYS A 134 -10.24 -36.85 -27.43
N TYR A 135 -9.39 -37.47 -26.62
CA TYR A 135 -9.30 -37.20 -25.17
C TYR A 135 -8.92 -35.74 -24.87
N ASN A 136 -7.89 -35.20 -25.52
CA ASN A 136 -7.45 -33.80 -25.30
C ASN A 136 -8.56 -32.80 -25.61
N ASN A 137 -9.30 -33.02 -26.69
CA ASN A 137 -10.39 -32.12 -27.10
C ASN A 137 -11.59 -32.25 -26.17
N MET A 138 -11.88 -33.45 -25.63
CA MET A 138 -12.89 -33.65 -24.60
C MET A 138 -12.51 -32.89 -23.32
N VAL A 139 -11.30 -33.11 -22.78
CA VAL A 139 -10.82 -32.43 -21.58
C VAL A 139 -10.80 -30.92 -21.77
N GLY A 140 -10.28 -30.44 -22.91
CA GLY A 140 -10.26 -29.02 -23.24
C GLY A 140 -11.66 -28.40 -23.25
N THR A 141 -12.63 -29.03 -23.91
CA THR A 141 -14.01 -28.54 -23.99
C THR A 141 -14.71 -28.56 -22.64
N SER A 142 -14.59 -29.65 -21.86
CA SER A 142 -15.17 -29.72 -20.52
C SER A 142 -14.60 -28.63 -19.62
N PHE A 143 -13.27 -28.47 -19.61
CA PHE A 143 -12.62 -27.50 -18.74
C PHE A 143 -12.91 -26.05 -19.14
N SER A 144 -12.88 -25.73 -20.45
CA SER A 144 -13.22 -24.38 -20.93
C SER A 144 -14.68 -24.02 -20.65
N THR A 145 -15.59 -25.00 -20.75
CA THR A 145 -17.02 -24.80 -20.48
C THR A 145 -17.26 -24.53 -18.99
N SER A 146 -16.65 -25.31 -18.09
CA SER A 146 -16.76 -25.09 -16.65
C SER A 146 -16.26 -23.71 -16.23
N ILE A 147 -15.12 -23.28 -16.77
CA ILE A 147 -14.56 -21.95 -16.47
C ILE A 147 -15.47 -20.85 -17.02
N LEU A 148 -15.98 -20.99 -18.24
CA LEU A 148 -16.88 -20.01 -18.85
C LEU A 148 -18.18 -19.86 -18.05
N ILE A 149 -18.79 -20.95 -17.60
CA ILE A 149 -20.00 -20.92 -16.77
C ILE A 149 -19.72 -20.16 -15.46
N ALA A 150 -18.66 -20.54 -14.74
CA ALA A 150 -18.28 -19.88 -13.49
C ALA A 150 -18.02 -18.37 -13.70
N GLN A 151 -17.32 -18.03 -14.78
CA GLN A 151 -17.01 -16.66 -15.16
C GLN A 151 -18.28 -15.83 -15.47
N ILE A 152 -19.23 -16.39 -16.21
CA ILE A 152 -20.52 -15.76 -16.50
C ILE A 152 -21.28 -15.53 -15.19
N SER A 153 -21.35 -16.53 -14.30
CA SER A 153 -22.01 -16.39 -13.00
C SER A 153 -21.42 -15.26 -12.15
N ILE A 154 -20.08 -15.18 -12.08
CA ILE A 154 -19.36 -14.12 -11.37
C ILE A 154 -19.71 -12.74 -11.96
N ASN A 155 -19.74 -12.62 -13.29
CA ASN A 155 -20.02 -11.35 -13.94
C ASN A 155 -21.47 -10.92 -13.85
N CYS A 156 -22.41 -11.85 -13.91
CA CYS A 156 -23.82 -11.59 -13.59
C CYS A 156 -23.97 -11.03 -12.17
N PHE A 157 -23.27 -11.61 -11.19
CA PHE A 157 -23.32 -11.13 -9.81
C PHE A 157 -22.69 -9.72 -9.67
N ASN A 158 -21.55 -9.48 -10.33
CA ASN A 158 -20.91 -8.17 -10.35
C ASN A 158 -21.83 -7.09 -10.98
N LEU A 159 -22.53 -7.40 -12.08
CA LEU A 159 -23.50 -6.48 -12.69
C LEU A 159 -24.71 -6.25 -11.78
N PHE A 160 -25.27 -7.31 -11.20
CA PHE A 160 -26.40 -7.21 -10.29
C PHE A 160 -26.10 -6.25 -9.14
N LYS A 161 -24.94 -6.41 -8.50
CA LYS A 161 -24.51 -5.54 -7.40
C LYS A 161 -24.28 -4.08 -7.84
N LEU A 162 -23.80 -3.85 -9.07
CA LEU A 162 -23.66 -2.52 -9.66
C LEU A 162 -25.03 -1.83 -9.86
N LEU A 163 -26.04 -2.58 -10.31
CA LEU A 163 -27.40 -2.08 -10.47
C LEU A 163 -28.02 -1.71 -9.11
N THR A 164 -27.79 -2.53 -8.07
CA THR A 164 -28.20 -2.19 -6.70
C THR A 164 -27.49 -0.93 -6.18
N TYR A 165 -26.20 -0.74 -6.52
CA TYR A 165 -25.41 0.42 -6.11
C TYR A 165 -25.89 1.73 -6.75
N LYS A 166 -26.36 1.69 -8.01
CA LYS A 166 -26.96 2.84 -8.72
C LYS A 166 -28.23 3.35 -8.00
N LYS A 167 -29.00 2.44 -7.38
CA LYS A 167 -30.24 2.76 -6.67
C LYS A 167 -30.00 3.50 -5.34
N ASN A 168 -28.83 3.32 -4.72
CA ASN A 168 -28.51 3.82 -3.37
C ASN A 168 -27.78 5.18 -3.30
N LYS A 169 -27.80 6.02 -4.36
CA LYS A 169 -27.16 7.37 -4.39
C LYS A 169 -25.74 7.40 -3.80
N SER A 170 -24.90 6.44 -4.18
CA SER A 170 -23.48 6.45 -3.84
C SER A 170 -22.69 7.43 -4.72
N SER A 171 -21.44 7.73 -4.35
CA SER A 171 -20.57 8.65 -5.10
C SER A 171 -20.42 8.21 -6.57
N TYR A 172 -20.76 9.10 -7.50
CA TYR A 172 -20.64 8.90 -8.95
C TYR A 172 -19.26 8.38 -9.38
N LEU A 173 -18.20 8.77 -8.67
CA LEU A 173 -16.82 8.36 -8.96
C LEU A 173 -16.56 6.87 -8.63
N ASP A 174 -17.08 6.37 -7.52
CA ASP A 174 -16.98 4.95 -7.15
C ASP A 174 -17.82 4.09 -8.10
N TYR A 175 -19.02 4.56 -8.45
CA TYR A 175 -19.86 3.92 -9.47
C TYR A 175 -19.14 3.82 -10.82
N ARG A 176 -18.52 4.91 -11.29
CA ARG A 176 -17.78 4.95 -12.57
C ARG A 176 -16.59 3.99 -12.57
N THR A 177 -15.82 3.95 -11.48
CA THR A 177 -14.68 3.03 -11.36
C THR A 177 -15.15 1.58 -11.36
N ASN A 178 -16.22 1.28 -10.60
CA ASN A 178 -16.80 -0.06 -10.54
C ASN A 178 -17.40 -0.49 -11.88
N LEU A 179 -18.06 0.42 -12.60
CA LEU A 179 -18.61 0.19 -13.92
C LEU A 179 -17.52 -0.11 -14.94
N SER A 180 -16.42 0.64 -14.92
CA SER A 180 -15.28 0.42 -15.82
C SER A 180 -14.69 -0.98 -15.65
N LEU A 181 -14.53 -1.44 -14.42
CA LEU A 181 -14.01 -2.78 -14.10
C LEU A 181 -15.00 -3.90 -14.45
N ALA A 182 -16.30 -3.67 -14.31
CA ALA A 182 -17.31 -4.64 -14.73
C ALA A 182 -17.35 -4.79 -16.26
N ILE A 183 -17.25 -3.68 -17.00
CA ILE A 183 -17.14 -3.69 -18.47
C ILE A 183 -15.90 -4.49 -18.89
N TYR A 184 -14.77 -4.27 -18.23
CA TYR A 184 -13.55 -5.05 -18.47
C TYR A 184 -13.76 -6.56 -18.27
N CYS A 185 -14.35 -6.97 -17.14
CA CYS A 185 -14.61 -8.39 -16.86
C CYS A 185 -15.60 -9.02 -17.86
N THR A 186 -16.61 -8.27 -18.32
CA THR A 186 -17.54 -8.74 -19.37
C THR A 186 -16.85 -8.93 -20.72
N LEU A 187 -15.95 -8.02 -21.10
CA LEU A 187 -15.18 -8.14 -22.35
C LEU A 187 -14.20 -9.31 -22.28
N GLY A 188 -13.52 -9.53 -21.15
CA GLY A 188 -12.70 -10.74 -20.95
C GLY A 188 -13.51 -12.03 -21.05
N THR A 189 -14.79 -12.02 -20.65
CA THR A 189 -15.69 -13.18 -20.81
C THR A 189 -16.06 -13.44 -22.26
N LEU A 190 -16.23 -12.38 -23.06
CA LEU A 190 -16.40 -12.51 -24.52
C LEU A 190 -15.13 -13.07 -25.17
N GLY A 191 -13.94 -12.66 -24.71
CA GLY A 191 -12.69 -13.29 -25.14
C GLY A 191 -12.66 -14.79 -24.84
N ASN A 192 -12.98 -15.18 -23.60
CA ASN A 192 -13.02 -16.57 -23.17
C ASN A 192 -14.10 -17.41 -23.87
N SER A 193 -15.23 -16.81 -24.28
CA SER A 193 -16.25 -17.52 -25.05
C SER A 193 -15.74 -17.93 -26.43
N THR A 194 -14.84 -17.14 -27.05
CA THR A 194 -14.21 -17.54 -28.32
C THR A 194 -13.26 -18.72 -28.16
N ILE A 195 -12.52 -18.82 -27.05
CA ILE A 195 -11.70 -19.99 -26.72
C ILE A 195 -12.58 -21.22 -26.48
N CYS A 196 -13.70 -21.06 -25.77
CA CYS A 196 -14.65 -22.14 -25.54
C CYS A 196 -15.25 -22.65 -26.87
N LEU A 197 -15.70 -21.74 -27.74
CA LEU A 197 -16.21 -22.07 -29.08
C LEU A 197 -15.18 -22.83 -29.91
N ARG A 198 -13.92 -22.39 -29.87
CA ARG A 198 -12.80 -23.09 -30.52
C ARG A 198 -12.70 -24.55 -30.08
N TYR A 199 -12.74 -24.82 -28.78
CA TYR A 199 -12.63 -26.19 -28.28
C TYR A 199 -13.87 -27.04 -28.60
N TRP A 200 -15.05 -26.44 -28.58
CA TRP A 200 -16.27 -27.10 -29.07
C TRP A 200 -16.18 -27.51 -30.55
N ILE A 201 -15.69 -26.64 -31.43
CA ILE A 201 -15.45 -26.97 -32.85
C ILE A 201 -14.45 -28.12 -32.97
N LYS A 202 -13.34 -28.08 -32.21
CA LYS A 202 -12.35 -29.17 -32.19
C LYS A 202 -12.91 -30.48 -31.65
N PHE A 203 -13.78 -30.42 -30.65
CA PHE A 203 -14.47 -31.58 -30.08
C PHE A 203 -15.38 -32.23 -31.11
N VAL A 204 -16.30 -31.46 -31.72
CA VAL A 204 -17.20 -31.95 -32.76
C VAL A 204 -16.41 -32.54 -33.93
N GLY A 205 -15.39 -31.84 -34.43
CA GLY A 205 -14.54 -32.33 -35.52
C GLY A 205 -13.75 -33.59 -35.16
N SER A 206 -13.37 -33.78 -33.89
CA SER A 206 -12.66 -34.97 -33.44
C SER A 206 -13.58 -36.17 -33.24
N PHE A 207 -14.84 -35.97 -32.82
CA PHE A 207 -15.81 -37.04 -32.61
C PHE A 207 -16.50 -37.48 -33.91
N GLN A 208 -16.74 -36.55 -34.84
CA GLN A 208 -17.25 -36.85 -36.18
C GLN A 208 -16.15 -37.28 -37.17
N GLU A 209 -14.90 -37.39 -36.71
CA GLU A 209 -13.71 -37.71 -37.52
C GLU A 209 -13.50 -36.77 -38.72
N ASN A 210 -14.10 -35.58 -38.67
CA ASN A 210 -13.96 -34.53 -39.67
C ASN A 210 -12.67 -33.73 -39.43
N VAL A 211 -11.62 -34.14 -40.12
CA VAL A 211 -10.28 -33.53 -40.05
C VAL A 211 -10.30 -32.05 -40.41
N SER A 212 -11.11 -31.66 -41.40
CA SER A 212 -11.24 -30.26 -41.84
C SER A 212 -11.80 -29.37 -40.73
N LEU A 213 -12.87 -29.81 -40.07
CA LEU A 213 -13.50 -29.04 -38.99
C LEU A 213 -12.57 -28.92 -37.78
N LYS A 214 -11.82 -29.98 -37.45
CA LYS A 214 -10.80 -29.97 -36.40
C LYS A 214 -9.66 -28.98 -36.72
N ASN A 215 -9.17 -28.97 -37.95
CA ASN A 215 -8.09 -28.08 -38.42
C ASN A 215 -8.54 -26.62 -38.48
N PHE A 216 -9.80 -26.38 -38.83
CA PHE A 216 -10.43 -25.05 -38.73
C PHE A 216 -10.42 -24.54 -37.28
N GLY A 217 -10.83 -25.36 -36.31
CA GLY A 217 -10.74 -25.03 -34.89
C GLY A 217 -9.30 -24.78 -34.42
N GLN A 218 -8.30 -25.48 -34.96
CA GLN A 218 -6.90 -25.19 -34.66
C GLN A 218 -6.46 -23.83 -35.21
N THR A 219 -6.92 -23.47 -36.41
CA THR A 219 -6.63 -22.19 -37.07
C THR A 219 -7.33 -21.01 -36.38
N LEU A 220 -8.54 -21.20 -35.83
CA LEU A 220 -9.19 -20.21 -34.96
C LEU A 220 -8.35 -19.89 -33.72
N GLY A 221 -7.43 -20.78 -33.33
CA GLY A 221 -6.48 -20.56 -32.25
C GLY A 221 -5.65 -19.30 -32.37
N THR A 222 -5.18 -18.96 -33.57
CA THR A 222 -4.38 -17.74 -33.77
C THR A 222 -5.19 -16.49 -33.53
N TRP A 223 -6.42 -16.45 -34.02
CA TRP A 223 -7.32 -15.31 -33.86
C TRP A 223 -7.80 -15.16 -32.41
N THR A 224 -8.21 -16.27 -31.79
CA THR A 224 -8.68 -16.27 -30.40
C THR A 224 -7.59 -15.84 -29.43
N SER A 225 -6.38 -16.38 -29.53
CA SER A 225 -5.25 -15.97 -28.70
C SER A 225 -4.84 -14.51 -28.93
N VAL A 226 -4.90 -13.99 -30.17
CA VAL A 226 -4.62 -12.56 -30.43
C VAL A 226 -5.68 -11.66 -29.83
N ILE A 227 -6.97 -11.99 -30.01
CA ILE A 227 -8.08 -11.19 -29.47
C ILE A 227 -8.02 -11.12 -27.94
N THR A 228 -7.76 -12.24 -27.26
CA THR A 228 -7.72 -12.25 -25.78
C THR A 228 -6.52 -11.48 -25.25
N THR A 229 -5.32 -11.71 -25.80
CA THR A 229 -4.07 -11.11 -25.31
C THR A 229 -3.91 -9.63 -25.65
N THR A 230 -4.46 -9.16 -26.79
CA THR A 230 -4.36 -7.73 -27.17
C THR A 230 -5.47 -6.89 -26.53
N SER A 231 -6.69 -7.41 -26.39
CA SER A 231 -7.80 -6.60 -25.90
C SER A 231 -7.64 -6.17 -24.44
N GLU A 232 -7.13 -7.04 -23.56
CA GLU A 232 -7.05 -6.78 -22.12
C GLU A 232 -6.20 -5.55 -21.70
N PRO A 233 -4.94 -5.40 -22.13
CA PRO A 233 -4.11 -4.26 -21.71
C PRO A 233 -4.58 -2.91 -22.29
N TYR A 234 -5.05 -2.88 -23.54
CA TYR A 234 -5.59 -1.65 -24.14
C TYR A 234 -6.91 -1.24 -23.48
N LEU A 235 -7.78 -2.20 -23.14
CA LEU A 235 -9.01 -1.92 -22.40
C LEU A 235 -8.70 -1.34 -21.02
N MET A 236 -7.71 -1.87 -20.30
CA MET A 236 -7.34 -1.34 -18.99
C MET A 236 -6.82 0.10 -19.07
N LEU A 237 -6.04 0.43 -20.10
CA LEU A 237 -5.57 1.80 -20.37
C LEU A 237 -6.71 2.76 -20.74
N ILE A 238 -7.71 2.30 -21.50
CA ILE A 238 -8.88 3.13 -21.87
C ILE A 238 -9.74 3.43 -20.62
N LEU A 239 -9.93 2.42 -19.78
CA LEU A 239 -10.88 2.45 -18.66
C LEU A 239 -10.31 3.16 -17.42
N ASN A 240 -9.00 3.07 -17.15
CA ASN A 240 -8.38 3.67 -15.97
C ASN A 240 -7.61 4.97 -16.31
N SER A 241 -8.20 6.12 -15.97
CA SER A 241 -7.59 7.43 -16.22
C SER A 241 -6.28 7.66 -15.46
N SER A 242 -6.12 7.10 -14.26
CA SER A 242 -4.87 7.20 -13.48
C SER A 242 -3.76 6.45 -14.18
N MET A 243 -4.00 5.19 -14.53
CA MET A 243 -2.99 4.37 -15.22
C MET A 243 -2.64 4.91 -16.59
N ARG A 244 -3.63 5.40 -17.34
CA ARG A 244 -3.38 6.10 -18.60
C ARG A 244 -2.45 7.29 -18.40
N LYS A 245 -2.68 8.09 -17.36
CA LYS A 245 -1.83 9.25 -17.05
C LYS A 245 -0.41 8.82 -16.65
N ASP A 246 -0.27 7.78 -15.85
CA ASP A 246 1.04 7.24 -15.45
C ASP A 246 1.78 6.61 -16.64
N PHE A 247 1.07 5.87 -17.51
CA PHE A 247 1.60 5.31 -18.76
C PHE A 247 2.05 6.41 -19.73
N PHE A 248 1.22 7.44 -19.94
CA PHE A 248 1.61 8.60 -20.75
C PHE A 248 2.77 9.35 -20.11
N ASN A 249 2.82 9.55 -18.79
CA ASN A 249 3.95 10.22 -18.12
C ASN A 249 5.26 9.41 -18.22
N PHE A 250 5.17 8.08 -18.20
CA PHE A 250 6.30 7.18 -18.39
C PHE A 250 6.85 7.26 -19.82
N TYR A 251 5.98 7.24 -20.83
CA TYR A 251 6.37 7.24 -22.23
C TYR A 251 6.69 8.64 -22.78
N MET A 252 5.97 9.67 -22.30
CA MET A 252 6.16 11.09 -22.63
C MET A 252 7.15 11.77 -21.68
N ARG A 253 8.11 11.03 -21.10
CA ARG A 253 9.22 11.60 -20.33
C ARG A 253 10.15 12.39 -21.27
N ARG A 254 9.65 13.51 -21.78
CA ARG A 254 10.37 14.56 -22.46
C ARG A 254 11.07 15.39 -21.39
N LYS A 255 12.39 15.56 -21.55
CA LYS A 255 13.19 16.58 -20.86
C LYS A 255 12.51 17.95 -20.94
N ASN A 256 12.74 18.77 -19.91
CA ASN A 256 12.41 20.19 -19.73
C ASN A 256 11.01 20.44 -19.11
N SER A 257 10.81 21.33 -18.14
CA SER A 257 11.63 22.43 -17.62
C SER A 257 11.28 22.70 -16.15
N VAL A 258 12.27 23.21 -15.43
CA VAL A 258 12.10 23.99 -14.20
C VAL A 258 11.20 25.17 -14.55
N THR A 259 9.98 25.22 -14.03
CA THR A 259 9.16 26.43 -14.07
C THR A 259 9.37 27.17 -12.75
N THR A 260 10.31 28.10 -12.79
CA THR A 260 10.46 29.19 -11.84
C THR A 260 9.16 29.99 -11.89
N ILE A 261 8.29 29.89 -10.87
CA ILE A 261 7.17 30.81 -10.73
C ILE A 261 7.73 32.05 -10.03
N SER A 262 7.91 33.09 -10.84
CA SER A 262 8.23 34.45 -10.43
C SER A 262 7.17 34.99 -9.47
N SER A 263 7.65 35.56 -8.38
CA SER A 263 6.90 36.38 -7.43
C SER A 263 6.43 37.68 -8.09
N SER A 264 5.15 37.79 -8.41
CA SER A 264 4.46 39.08 -8.43
C SER A 264 2.95 38.86 -8.45
N ASN A 265 2.25 39.68 -7.66
CA ASN A 265 0.79 39.81 -7.54
C ASN A 265 0.07 38.87 -6.56
N MET A 266 0.36 39.06 -5.27
CA MET A 266 -0.69 39.00 -4.24
C MET A 266 -0.57 40.21 -3.32
N LYS A 267 -1.61 41.05 -3.28
CA LYS A 267 -1.75 42.15 -2.31
C LYS A 267 -1.72 41.58 -0.88
N PRO A 268 -1.10 42.28 0.09
CA PRO A 268 -0.99 41.79 1.44
C PRO A 268 -2.37 41.87 2.12
N LYS A 269 -2.95 40.72 2.46
CA LYS A 269 -4.01 40.65 3.46
C LYS A 269 -3.35 40.60 4.83
N ASN A 270 -3.70 41.56 5.69
CA ASN A 270 -3.33 41.61 7.10
C ASN A 270 -3.50 40.23 7.74
N LEU A 271 -2.37 39.64 8.16
CA LEU A 271 -2.32 38.45 9.01
C LEU A 271 -1.84 38.94 10.37
N GLU A 272 -2.78 39.35 11.21
CA GLU A 272 -2.56 39.32 12.66
C GLU A 272 -2.29 37.86 13.02
N ASN A 273 -1.07 37.58 13.46
CA ASN A 273 -0.65 36.26 13.92
C ASN A 273 -1.26 36.02 15.30
N GLU A 274 -2.44 35.41 15.35
CA GLU A 274 -2.90 34.73 16.56
C GLU A 274 -2.01 33.51 16.84
N GLU A 275 -1.63 33.33 18.10
CA GLU A 275 -0.85 32.18 18.56
C GLU A 275 -1.58 30.89 18.20
N ARG A 276 -0.92 30.01 17.42
CA ARG A 276 -1.47 28.70 17.06
C ARG A 276 -1.49 27.77 18.27
N GLU A 277 -2.47 27.91 19.14
CA GLU A 277 -2.99 26.79 19.91
C GLU A 277 -3.73 25.85 18.93
N ARG A 278 -3.43 24.54 19.00
CA ARG A 278 -4.12 23.56 18.15
C ARG A 278 -5.59 23.53 18.57
N PRO A 279 -6.55 23.55 17.62
CA PRO A 279 -7.93 23.22 17.94
C PRO A 279 -7.94 21.83 18.58
N GLU A 280 -8.53 21.70 19.76
CA GLU A 280 -8.89 20.38 20.29
C GLU A 280 -9.68 19.66 19.20
N SER A 281 -9.27 18.44 18.86
CA SER A 281 -9.95 17.68 17.81
C SER A 281 -11.36 17.39 18.31
N LEU A 282 -12.34 18.14 17.79
CA LEU A 282 -13.77 18.03 18.09
C LEU A 282 -14.38 16.67 17.68
N PHE A 283 -13.55 15.72 17.25
CA PHE A 283 -13.93 14.40 16.77
C PHE A 283 -13.14 13.31 17.50
N ASP A 284 -13.85 12.55 18.33
CA ASP A 284 -13.27 11.48 19.12
C ASP A 284 -13.06 10.22 18.25
N ASN A 285 -11.81 9.77 18.15
CA ASN A 285 -11.46 8.54 17.44
C ASN A 285 -12.12 7.30 18.07
N ILE A 286 -12.50 7.37 19.36
CA ILE A 286 -13.21 6.29 20.05
C ILE A 286 -14.60 6.11 19.45
N LEU A 287 -15.35 7.20 19.21
CA LEU A 287 -16.67 7.14 18.58
C LEU A 287 -16.63 6.62 17.14
N LEU A 288 -15.58 6.98 16.39
CA LEU A 288 -15.36 6.42 15.05
C LEU A 288 -15.09 4.92 15.11
N ARG A 289 -14.27 4.48 16.08
CA ARG A 289 -13.91 3.08 16.27
C ARG A 289 -15.12 2.25 16.66
N GLU A 290 -15.91 2.68 17.65
CA GLU A 290 -17.16 2.04 18.05
C GLU A 290 -18.16 1.97 16.89
N ALA A 291 -18.25 3.02 16.06
CA ALA A 291 -19.13 3.03 14.90
C ALA A 291 -18.69 2.06 13.79
N VAL A 292 -17.38 1.79 13.67
CA VAL A 292 -16.79 0.80 12.77
C VAL A 292 -16.98 -0.62 13.32
N ASP A 293 -16.68 -0.83 14.60
CA ASP A 293 -16.75 -2.15 15.26
C ASP A 293 -18.19 -2.67 15.35
N ALA A 294 -19.17 -1.78 15.56
CA ALA A 294 -20.58 -2.14 15.59
C ALA A 294 -21.14 -2.64 14.24
N ASN A 295 -20.53 -2.28 13.11
CA ASN A 295 -20.96 -2.74 11.80
C ASN A 295 -19.86 -2.58 10.72
N PRO A 296 -18.99 -3.60 10.56
CA PRO A 296 -17.83 -3.55 9.68
C PRO A 296 -18.10 -3.14 8.22
N PRO A 297 -19.17 -3.59 7.51
CA PRO A 297 -19.38 -3.25 6.09
C PRO A 297 -19.79 -1.81 5.76
N LYS A 298 -19.84 -0.88 6.73
CA LYS A 298 -20.28 0.50 6.47
C LYS A 298 -19.31 1.31 5.62
N THR A 299 -19.86 2.12 4.74
CA THR A 299 -19.07 3.02 3.90
C THR A 299 -18.63 4.26 4.70
N VAL A 300 -17.52 4.89 4.29
CA VAL A 300 -17.02 6.17 4.86
C VAL A 300 -18.12 7.25 4.89
N MET A 301 -19.04 7.20 3.92
CA MET A 301 -20.16 8.14 3.80
C MET A 301 -21.29 7.88 4.81
N GLU A 302 -21.54 6.62 5.18
CA GLU A 302 -22.49 6.28 6.25
C GLU A 302 -21.94 6.62 7.62
N LEU A 303 -20.63 6.42 7.84
CA LEU A 303 -19.94 6.85 9.05
C LEU A 303 -19.95 8.38 9.18
N ALA A 304 -19.69 9.11 8.08
CA ALA A 304 -19.78 10.56 8.01
C ALA A 304 -21.19 11.07 8.39
N ARG A 305 -22.25 10.43 7.88
CA ARG A 305 -23.64 10.78 8.22
C ARG A 305 -23.98 10.45 9.68
N LYS A 306 -23.55 9.29 10.18
CA LYS A 306 -23.82 8.86 11.55
C LYS A 306 -23.13 9.75 12.58
N LEU A 307 -21.92 10.18 12.28
CA LEU A 307 -21.09 10.98 13.19
C LEU A 307 -21.22 12.49 12.94
N ASN A 308 -22.06 12.90 11.98
CA ASN A 308 -22.26 14.30 11.58
C ASN A 308 -20.96 15.04 11.21
N VAL A 309 -20.06 14.37 10.48
CA VAL A 309 -18.76 14.92 10.06
C VAL A 309 -18.58 14.78 8.56
N SER A 310 -17.78 15.64 7.94
CA SER A 310 -17.47 15.57 6.51
C SER A 310 -16.80 14.23 6.13
N LYS A 311 -17.14 13.71 4.94
CA LYS A 311 -16.49 12.51 4.36
C LYS A 311 -14.96 12.62 4.30
N PRO A 312 -14.36 13.76 3.86
CA PRO A 312 -12.90 13.93 3.91
C PRO A 312 -12.32 13.76 5.31
N THR A 313 -13.01 14.26 6.35
CA THR A 313 -12.58 14.12 7.74
C THR A 313 -12.54 12.64 8.13
N ILE A 314 -13.63 11.88 7.92
CA ILE A 314 -13.65 10.44 8.25
C ILE A 314 -12.57 9.68 7.47
N SER A 315 -12.39 9.97 6.18
CA SER A 315 -11.36 9.33 5.36
C SER A 315 -9.95 9.61 5.88
N CYS A 316 -9.67 10.86 6.28
CA CYS A 316 -8.41 11.27 6.86
C CYS A 316 -8.16 10.57 8.20
N HIS A 317 -9.17 10.48 9.07
CA HIS A 317 -9.08 9.78 10.35
C HIS A 317 -8.87 8.27 10.16
N LEU A 318 -9.58 7.63 9.24
CA LEU A 318 -9.38 6.20 8.93
C LEU A 318 -7.98 5.92 8.41
N GLN A 319 -7.46 6.77 7.50
CA GLN A 319 -6.10 6.63 6.98
C GLN A 319 -5.05 6.81 8.08
N LYS A 320 -5.28 7.74 9.03
CA LYS A 320 -4.42 7.90 10.20
C LYS A 320 -4.44 6.65 11.10
N ILE A 321 -5.61 6.06 11.34
CA ILE A 321 -5.75 4.84 12.13
C ILE A 321 -5.04 3.66 11.45
N GLU A 322 -5.22 3.49 10.15
CA GLU A 322 -4.57 2.44 9.35
C GLU A 322 -3.04 2.57 9.39
N ASN A 323 -2.50 3.76 9.13
CA ASN A 323 -1.06 4.02 9.23
C ASN A 323 -0.52 3.74 10.65
N ARG A 324 -1.26 4.12 11.69
CA ARG A 324 -0.88 3.85 13.08
C ARG A 324 -0.84 2.35 13.36
N TYR A 325 -1.84 1.60 12.91
CA TYR A 325 -1.91 0.15 13.08
C TYR A 325 -0.74 -0.55 12.39
N GLU A 326 -0.48 -0.23 11.12
CA GLU A 326 0.60 -0.84 10.35
C GLU A 326 1.97 -0.59 10.99
N ILE A 327 2.24 0.66 11.37
CA ILE A 327 3.51 1.02 12.02
C ILE A 327 3.63 0.30 13.36
N CYS A 328 2.64 0.37 14.25
CA CYS A 328 2.70 -0.28 15.56
C CYS A 328 2.89 -1.80 15.44
N SER A 329 2.19 -2.44 14.50
CA SER A 329 2.30 -3.88 14.24
C SER A 329 3.71 -4.25 13.78
N SER A 330 4.27 -3.48 12.84
CA SER A 330 5.64 -3.68 12.36
C SER A 330 6.69 -3.49 13.46
N LEU A 331 6.53 -2.49 14.33
CA LEU A 331 7.44 -2.18 15.43
C LEU A 331 7.42 -3.26 16.51
N ILE A 332 6.24 -3.78 16.85
CA ILE A 332 6.11 -4.89 17.80
C ILE A 332 6.77 -6.16 17.25
N LEU A 333 6.47 -6.51 16.00
CA LEU A 333 7.06 -7.70 15.38
C LEU A 333 8.58 -7.59 15.32
N ARG A 334 9.09 -6.42 14.91
CA ARG A 334 10.51 -6.15 14.89
C ARG A 334 11.13 -6.29 16.27
N ASN A 335 10.53 -5.69 17.31
CA ASN A 335 11.08 -5.75 18.67
C ASN A 335 11.05 -7.16 19.27
N LYS A 336 10.09 -8.01 18.86
CA LYS A 336 10.05 -9.42 19.24
C LYS A 336 11.19 -10.22 18.60
N ASN A 337 11.53 -9.92 17.35
CA ASN A 337 12.57 -10.63 16.61
C ASN A 337 13.99 -10.15 16.96
N ASP A 338 14.17 -8.83 17.06
CA ASP A 338 15.43 -8.17 17.42
C ASP A 338 15.13 -6.98 18.36
N PRO A 339 15.24 -7.17 19.69
CA PRO A 339 14.97 -6.12 20.67
C PRO A 339 15.83 -4.88 20.42
N PHE A 340 15.17 -3.75 20.12
CA PHE A 340 15.87 -2.54 19.68
C PHE A 340 15.62 -1.31 20.57
N LEU A 341 14.78 -1.41 21.59
CA LEU A 341 14.41 -0.28 22.46
C LEU A 341 15.62 0.37 23.15
N SER A 342 16.60 -0.43 23.56
CA SER A 342 17.83 0.07 24.19
C SER A 342 18.70 0.91 23.23
N ARG A 343 18.40 0.87 21.93
CA ARG A 343 19.09 1.64 20.88
C ARG A 343 18.42 2.95 20.53
N LEU A 344 17.25 3.23 21.12
CA LEU A 344 16.46 4.40 20.80
C LEU A 344 17.09 5.67 21.34
N ILE A 345 17.16 6.68 20.48
CA ILE A 345 17.44 8.07 20.80
C ILE A 345 16.20 8.86 20.39
N ILE A 346 15.60 9.51 21.38
CA ILE A 346 14.35 10.21 21.24
C ILE A 346 14.64 11.71 21.29
N CYS A 347 14.04 12.46 20.37
CA CYS A 347 14.16 13.91 20.30
C CYS A 347 12.79 14.55 20.18
N ASP A 348 12.59 15.65 20.90
CA ASP A 348 11.41 16.52 20.76
C ASP A 348 11.71 17.93 21.25
N GLU A 349 10.91 18.89 20.77
CA GLU A 349 10.99 20.30 21.13
C GLU A 349 9.77 20.77 21.90
N LYS A 350 10.00 21.67 22.86
CA LYS A 350 8.94 22.28 23.65
C LYS A 350 9.20 23.74 23.98
N TRP A 351 8.16 24.55 23.89
CA TRP A 351 8.14 25.88 24.47
C TRP A 351 7.93 25.83 25.99
N THR A 352 8.86 26.40 26.74
CA THR A 352 8.76 26.66 28.18
C THR A 352 8.52 28.14 28.41
N LEU A 353 7.54 28.47 29.25
CA LEU A 353 7.23 29.85 29.60
C LEU A 353 8.20 30.34 30.67
N TYR A 354 8.47 31.64 30.67
CA TYR A 354 9.20 32.29 31.76
C TYR A 354 8.35 32.37 33.03
N ASP A 355 7.04 32.57 32.89
CA ASP A 355 6.08 32.55 33.99
C ASP A 355 5.23 31.29 33.89
N ASN A 356 5.47 30.32 34.78
CA ASN A 356 4.74 29.05 34.82
C ASN A 356 3.66 29.03 35.91
N ARG A 357 3.21 30.20 36.37
CA ARG A 357 2.05 30.29 37.26
C ARG A 357 0.80 29.92 36.48
N LYS A 358 0.00 29.01 37.04
CA LYS A 358 -1.32 28.65 36.54
C LYS A 358 -2.35 28.93 37.61
N ARG A 359 -3.58 29.26 37.19
CA ARG A 359 -4.72 29.33 38.09
C ARG A 359 -4.94 27.93 38.67
N SER A 360 -4.79 27.79 39.97
CA SER A 360 -5.14 26.56 40.70
C SER A 360 -6.52 26.70 41.31
N GLY A 361 -7.19 25.57 41.55
CA GLY A 361 -8.35 25.54 42.45
C GLY A 361 -7.96 26.11 43.81
N GLN A 362 -8.86 26.87 44.42
CA GLN A 362 -8.72 27.43 45.76
C GLN A 362 -9.86 26.84 46.60
N TRP A 363 -9.51 26.27 47.75
CA TRP A 363 -10.49 25.91 48.77
C TRP A 363 -10.76 27.17 49.57
N LEU A 364 -12.01 27.62 49.55
CA LEU A 364 -12.48 28.87 50.14
C LEU A 364 -13.76 28.58 50.91
N ASP A 365 -14.00 29.31 51.98
CA ASP A 365 -15.29 29.29 52.66
C ASP A 365 -16.37 29.91 51.76
N MET A 366 -17.66 29.61 52.02
CA MET A 366 -18.79 29.93 51.13
C MET A 366 -18.85 31.41 50.71
N ASP A 367 -18.39 32.32 51.58
CA ASP A 367 -18.45 33.77 51.38
C ASP A 367 -17.07 34.42 51.09
N GLU A 368 -15.99 33.63 51.01
CA GLU A 368 -14.65 34.18 50.77
C GLU A 368 -14.37 34.39 49.28
N ALA A 369 -13.99 35.62 48.91
CA ALA A 369 -13.68 35.94 47.52
C ALA A 369 -12.37 35.28 47.05
N PRO A 370 -12.34 34.68 45.84
CA PRO A 370 -11.14 34.02 45.34
C PRO A 370 -9.99 34.99 45.09
N LYS A 371 -8.78 34.58 45.47
CA LYS A 371 -7.55 35.34 45.19
C LYS A 371 -7.35 35.45 43.69
N GLN A 372 -7.39 36.69 43.19
CA GLN A 372 -7.21 36.96 41.77
C GLN A 372 -5.74 36.75 41.36
N LEU A 373 -5.55 36.06 40.25
CA LEU A 373 -4.24 35.94 39.60
C LEU A 373 -4.26 36.79 38.32
N PRO A 374 -3.18 37.54 38.03
CA PRO A 374 -3.09 38.30 36.81
C PRO A 374 -3.20 37.37 35.60
N LYS A 375 -4.00 37.77 34.60
CA LYS A 375 -4.10 37.03 33.34
C LYS A 375 -2.71 37.00 32.66
N PRO A 376 -2.33 35.88 32.03
CA PRO A 376 -1.13 35.84 31.20
C PRO A 376 -1.19 36.93 30.11
N LYS A 377 -0.03 37.51 29.77
CA LYS A 377 0.07 38.44 28.63
C LYS A 377 -0.22 37.68 27.32
N LEU A 378 -0.78 38.37 26.33
CA LEU A 378 -1.08 37.83 24.98
C LEU A 378 0.16 37.26 24.27
N SER A 379 1.37 37.71 24.62
CA SER A 379 2.64 37.22 24.09
C SER A 379 3.62 36.94 25.24
N PRO A 380 3.50 35.79 25.93
CA PRO A 380 4.38 35.47 27.04
C PRO A 380 5.80 35.21 26.53
N LYS A 381 6.81 35.66 27.30
CA LYS A 381 8.21 35.30 27.04
C LYS A 381 8.36 33.79 27.17
N LYS A 382 8.90 33.17 26.13
CA LYS A 382 9.06 31.71 26.01
C LYS A 382 10.44 31.38 25.45
N ALA A 383 11.03 30.32 25.98
CA ALA A 383 12.25 29.70 25.47
C ALA A 383 11.89 28.33 24.92
N MET A 384 12.45 27.93 23.77
CA MET A 384 12.26 26.57 23.26
C MET A 384 13.40 25.69 23.76
N VAL A 385 13.05 24.60 24.42
CA VAL A 385 13.99 23.55 24.80
C VAL A 385 13.88 22.39 23.82
N THR A 386 15.02 21.97 23.27
CA THR A 386 15.14 20.72 22.50
C THR A 386 15.89 19.71 23.34
N VAL A 387 15.38 18.48 23.43
CA VAL A 387 15.93 17.46 24.34
C VAL A 387 16.17 16.17 23.58
N TRP A 388 17.39 15.62 23.69
CA TRP A 388 17.79 14.32 23.15
C TRP A 388 18.13 13.37 24.29
N TRP A 389 17.46 12.22 24.34
CA TRP A 389 17.64 11.26 25.42
C TRP A 389 17.45 9.81 24.98
N SER A 390 17.96 8.90 25.80
CA SER A 390 17.93 7.44 25.60
C SER A 390 17.61 6.73 26.92
N VAL A 391 17.63 5.40 26.94
CA VAL A 391 17.37 4.58 28.13
C VAL A 391 18.28 4.91 29.32
N ILE A 392 19.50 5.40 29.05
CA ILE A 392 20.48 5.78 30.08
C ILE A 392 20.19 7.17 30.67
N GLY A 393 19.49 8.04 29.93
CA GLY A 393 19.21 9.42 30.33
C GLY A 393 19.42 10.43 29.22
N ILE A 394 19.60 11.69 29.61
CA ILE A 394 19.79 12.82 28.69
C ILE A 394 21.19 12.73 28.04
N ILE A 395 21.21 12.79 26.70
CA ILE A 395 22.43 12.84 25.90
C ILE A 395 22.82 14.30 25.65
N HIS A 396 21.85 15.12 25.25
CA HIS A 396 22.04 16.53 24.97
C HIS A 396 20.70 17.27 25.17
N TYR A 397 20.78 18.55 25.44
CA TYR A 397 19.67 19.50 25.36
C TYR A 397 20.22 20.84 24.87
N ASP A 398 19.36 21.64 24.28
CA ASP A 398 19.70 22.98 23.79
C ASP A 398 18.52 23.93 24.04
N PHE A 399 18.84 25.16 24.43
CA PHE A 399 17.86 26.23 24.62
C PHE A 399 18.01 27.20 23.46
N MET A 400 16.95 27.38 22.68
CA MET A 400 16.94 28.38 21.63
C MET A 400 16.70 29.76 22.21
N LYS A 401 17.38 30.75 21.64
CA LYS A 401 17.16 32.15 21.99
C LYS A 401 15.70 32.54 21.71
N PRO A 402 15.08 33.37 22.57
CA PRO A 402 13.76 33.90 22.31
C PRO A 402 13.70 34.56 20.93
N SER A 403 12.65 34.29 20.15
CA SER A 403 12.38 34.81 18.79
C SER A 403 13.17 34.22 17.60
N GLU A 404 14.06 33.25 17.81
CA GLU A 404 14.65 32.48 16.70
C GLU A 404 13.73 31.32 16.28
N ASN A 405 13.47 31.19 14.98
CA ASN A 405 12.81 30.00 14.42
C ASN A 405 13.83 28.89 14.18
N ILE A 406 13.42 27.62 14.30
CA ILE A 406 14.27 26.49 13.89
C ILE A 406 14.44 26.54 12.36
N ASP A 407 15.55 27.11 11.91
CA ASP A 407 16.04 26.89 10.56
C ASP A 407 16.63 25.48 10.45
N LEU A 408 16.56 24.92 9.24
CA LEU A 408 17.08 23.61 8.89
C LEU A 408 18.57 23.46 9.22
N GLU A 409 19.38 24.51 9.01
CA GLU A 409 20.81 24.46 9.28
C GLU A 409 21.10 24.39 10.78
N SER A 410 20.37 25.16 11.59
CA SER A 410 20.45 25.13 13.06
C SER A 410 20.11 23.74 13.62
N HIS A 411 19.03 23.12 13.13
CA HIS A 411 18.66 21.77 13.53
C HIS A 411 19.73 20.73 13.14
N CYS A 412 20.32 20.83 11.94
CA CYS A 412 21.42 19.96 11.53
C CYS A 412 22.67 20.13 12.41
N GLN A 413 22.95 21.35 12.88
CA GLN A 413 24.05 21.61 13.81
C GLN A 413 23.77 21.00 15.19
N GLN A 414 22.53 21.06 15.68
CA GLN A 414 22.14 20.41 16.94
C GLN A 414 22.30 18.88 16.87
N ILE A 415 21.91 18.25 15.77
CA ILE A 415 22.13 16.81 15.55
C ILE A 415 23.63 16.47 15.60
N LYS A 416 24.50 17.28 14.99
CA LYS A 416 25.95 17.08 15.06
C LYS A 416 26.49 17.20 16.48
N LYS A 417 26.06 18.21 17.24
CA LYS A 417 26.46 18.40 18.64
C LYS A 417 26.03 17.21 19.50
N MET A 418 24.80 16.73 19.31
CA MET A 418 24.30 15.52 19.98
C MET A 418 25.14 14.30 19.60
N HIS A 419 25.41 14.10 18.30
CA HIS A 419 26.21 12.98 17.81
C HIS A 419 27.64 12.98 18.40
N HIS A 420 28.27 14.14 18.55
CA HIS A 420 29.60 14.24 19.15
C HIS A 420 29.61 13.85 20.65
N LYS A 421 28.53 14.15 21.38
CA LYS A 421 28.37 13.78 22.80
C LYS A 421 27.94 12.33 23.00
N LEU A 422 27.33 11.71 22.00
CA LEU A 422 26.78 10.37 22.09
C LEU A 422 27.85 9.30 22.43
N PRO A 423 29.03 9.23 21.78
CA PRO A 423 30.09 8.29 22.17
C PRO A 423 30.58 8.46 23.60
N GLN A 424 30.56 9.68 24.14
CA GLN A 424 31.05 9.97 25.49
C GLN A 424 30.07 9.46 26.57
N LYS A 425 28.76 9.58 26.30
CA LYS A 425 27.71 9.16 27.22
C LYS A 425 27.30 7.71 27.05
N VAL A 426 27.27 7.21 25.81
CA VAL A 426 26.83 5.86 25.47
C VAL A 426 27.72 5.24 24.38
N PRO A 427 28.95 4.81 24.70
CA PRO A 427 29.90 4.26 23.73
C PRO A 427 29.35 3.03 22.98
N ALA A 428 28.56 2.21 23.66
CA ALA A 428 28.03 0.96 23.13
C ALA A 428 27.07 1.15 21.94
N LEU A 429 26.36 2.29 21.86
CA LEU A 429 25.42 2.57 20.78
C LEU A 429 26.14 2.87 19.46
N VAL A 430 27.23 3.62 19.53
CA VAL A 430 28.00 4.02 18.34
C VAL A 430 28.85 2.87 17.83
N ASN A 431 29.50 2.12 18.72
CA ASN A 431 30.55 1.18 18.32
C ASN A 431 30.05 -0.24 17.97
N ARG A 432 28.82 -0.62 18.36
CA ARG A 432 28.36 -2.03 18.23
C ARG A 432 26.98 -2.19 17.62
N LYS A 433 26.03 -1.33 17.98
CA LYS A 433 24.60 -1.63 17.82
C LYS A 433 23.85 -0.73 16.82
N GLY A 434 24.43 0.41 16.47
CA GLY A 434 23.83 1.44 15.61
C GLY A 434 22.72 2.21 16.34
N PRO A 435 22.73 3.54 16.36
CA PRO A 435 21.68 4.32 17.01
C PRO A 435 20.40 4.36 16.15
N ILE A 436 19.24 4.25 16.81
CA ILE A 436 17.93 4.35 16.17
C ILE A 436 17.26 5.65 16.64
N PHE A 437 16.91 6.51 15.70
CA PHE A 437 16.33 7.82 15.98
C PHE A 437 14.80 7.77 15.92
N LEU A 438 14.14 8.16 17.01
CA LEU A 438 12.70 8.37 17.07
C LEU A 438 12.41 9.88 17.13
N TYR A 439 11.67 10.38 16.15
CA TYR A 439 11.39 11.79 15.97
C TYR A 439 9.99 12.02 15.38
N ASP A 440 9.32 13.12 15.76
CA ASP A 440 8.02 13.49 15.19
C ASP A 440 8.18 14.07 13.78
N ILE A 441 7.90 13.23 12.78
CA ILE A 441 7.99 13.57 11.36
C ILE A 441 6.92 14.61 10.95
N ALA A 442 5.86 14.81 11.75
CA ALA A 442 4.73 15.68 11.39
C ALA A 442 4.97 17.17 11.65
N LYS A 443 5.92 17.54 12.52
CA LYS A 443 6.29 18.94 12.80
C LYS A 443 7.31 19.41 11.77
N THR A 444 6.85 19.77 10.56
CA THR A 444 7.43 20.75 9.58
C THR A 444 8.95 20.89 9.32
N HIS A 445 9.84 20.09 9.91
CA HIS A 445 11.31 20.27 9.89
C HIS A 445 12.08 19.07 9.36
N VAL A 446 11.40 17.97 8.98
CA VAL A 446 12.05 16.86 8.29
C VAL A 446 12.17 17.19 6.81
N SER A 447 13.05 18.14 6.48
CA SER A 447 13.50 18.28 5.11
C SER A 447 14.24 17.00 4.70
N LYS A 448 14.27 16.71 3.40
CA LYS A 448 15.10 15.62 2.85
C LYS A 448 16.56 15.70 3.34
N ARG A 449 17.05 16.90 3.67
CA ARG A 449 18.40 17.18 4.15
C ARG A 449 18.64 16.64 5.57
N THR A 450 17.67 16.76 6.48
CA THR A 450 17.78 16.21 7.85
C THR A 450 17.87 14.69 7.82
N VAL A 451 17.02 14.06 7.02
CA VAL A 451 17.03 12.59 6.81
C VAL A 451 18.35 12.14 6.19
N HIS A 452 18.84 12.87 5.19
CA HIS A 452 20.14 12.59 4.58
C HIS A 452 21.26 12.68 5.60
N ARG A 453 21.26 13.72 6.43
CA ARG A 453 22.28 13.93 7.47
C ARG A 453 22.26 12.84 8.54
N LEU A 454 21.09 12.41 8.99
CA LEU A 454 20.98 11.29 9.94
C LEU A 454 21.52 10.00 9.34
N LYS A 455 21.23 9.73 8.06
CA LYS A 455 21.77 8.56 7.34
C LYS A 455 23.29 8.63 7.16
N GLU A 456 23.85 9.79 6.81
CA GLU A 456 25.32 10.00 6.74
C GLU A 456 25.99 9.68 8.08
N LEU A 457 25.35 10.01 9.19
CA LEU A 457 25.84 9.75 10.55
C LEU A 457 25.56 8.31 11.03
N GLY A 458 25.01 7.44 10.18
CA GLY A 458 24.74 6.04 10.49
C GLY A 458 23.51 5.79 11.36
N TYR A 459 22.59 6.76 11.48
CA TYR A 459 21.35 6.58 12.23
C TYR A 459 20.29 5.89 11.39
N GLU A 460 19.64 4.91 11.99
CA GLU A 460 18.39 4.39 11.49
C GLU A 460 17.23 5.28 11.95
N ILE A 461 16.27 5.58 11.07
CA ILE A 461 15.10 6.40 11.44
C ILE A 461 13.92 5.47 11.69
N LEU A 462 13.37 5.50 12.91
CA LEU A 462 12.20 4.73 13.26
C LEU A 462 10.95 5.32 12.60
N PRO A 463 10.09 4.52 11.94
CA PRO A 463 8.84 5.03 11.38
C PRO A 463 7.94 5.56 12.51
N HIS A 464 7.41 6.76 12.32
CA HIS A 464 6.48 7.41 13.25
C HIS A 464 5.19 7.81 12.51
N PRO A 465 4.00 7.43 13.03
CA PRO A 465 2.75 7.84 12.42
C PRO A 465 2.51 9.34 12.64
N ALA A 466 2.08 10.03 11.58
CA ALA A 466 1.76 11.46 11.68
C ALA A 466 0.66 11.72 12.74
N TYR A 467 0.77 12.85 13.45
CA TYR A 467 -0.22 13.33 14.42
C TYR A 467 -0.51 12.35 15.57
N SER A 468 0.51 11.69 16.11
CA SER A 468 0.35 10.71 17.17
C SER A 468 1.19 11.06 18.41
N PRO A 469 0.81 12.12 19.15
CA PRO A 469 1.55 12.60 20.33
C PRO A 469 1.55 11.61 21.49
N ASP A 470 0.77 10.55 21.40
CA ASP A 470 0.72 9.46 22.36
C ASP A 470 1.87 8.44 22.20
N PHE A 471 2.68 8.54 21.15
CA PHE A 471 3.84 7.66 20.94
C PHE A 471 5.18 8.20 21.42
N PRO A 472 5.60 9.47 21.20
CA PRO A 472 6.89 9.93 21.67
C PRO A 472 6.89 9.98 23.20
N PRO A 473 7.80 9.24 23.89
CA PRO A 473 7.92 9.29 25.33
C PRO A 473 8.20 10.70 25.88
N THR A 474 8.73 11.60 25.06
CA THR A 474 9.03 12.97 25.47
C THR A 474 7.76 13.74 25.82
N ASP A 475 6.75 13.73 24.95
CA ASP A 475 5.51 14.52 25.12
C ASP A 475 4.71 14.11 26.37
N PHE A 476 4.44 12.81 26.52
CA PHE A 476 3.53 12.34 27.58
C PHE A 476 4.22 12.07 28.93
N HIS A 477 5.55 11.93 28.96
CA HIS A 477 6.30 11.61 30.17
C HIS A 477 7.28 12.71 30.55
N PHE A 478 8.35 12.89 29.77
CA PHE A 478 9.41 13.84 30.12
C PHE A 478 8.85 15.25 30.31
N PHE A 479 8.12 15.76 29.31
CA PHE A 479 7.54 17.09 29.34
C PHE A 479 6.38 17.26 30.32
N LYS A 480 5.68 16.17 30.66
CA LYS A 480 4.67 16.16 31.73
C LYS A 480 5.32 16.36 33.09
N HIS A 481 6.37 15.59 33.38
CA HIS A 481 7.12 15.72 34.64
C HIS A 481 7.87 17.05 34.73
N LEU A 482 8.41 17.53 33.60
CA LEU A 482 9.00 18.86 33.53
C LEU A 482 7.97 19.93 33.87
N ASN A 483 6.78 19.90 33.25
CA ASN A 483 5.70 20.85 33.57
C ASN A 483 5.38 20.86 35.07
N ASN A 484 5.25 19.68 35.67
CA ASN A 484 4.98 19.57 37.11
C ASN A 484 6.10 20.21 37.94
N PHE A 485 7.36 20.01 37.56
CA PHE A 485 8.51 20.61 38.21
C PHE A 485 8.63 22.14 38.00
N LEU A 486 8.17 22.64 36.85
CA LEU A 486 8.17 24.07 36.54
C LEU A 486 6.96 24.82 37.15
N THR A 487 5.94 24.11 37.65
CA THR A 487 4.72 24.72 38.19
C THR A 487 5.04 25.79 39.23
N LYS A 488 4.44 26.99 39.10
CA LYS A 488 4.64 28.18 39.97
C LYS A 488 6.05 28.80 39.93
N LYS A 489 6.97 28.31 39.11
CA LYS A 489 8.30 28.94 38.95
C LYS A 489 8.24 30.10 37.95
N ILE A 490 9.01 31.14 38.25
CA ILE A 490 9.20 32.31 37.41
C ILE A 490 10.68 32.43 37.11
N PHE A 491 11.04 32.60 35.84
CA PHE A 491 12.41 32.80 35.38
C PHE A 491 12.60 34.27 35.00
N ARG A 492 13.72 34.86 35.41
CA ARG A 492 14.10 36.23 35.07
C ARG A 492 14.89 36.29 33.75
N ASN A 493 15.66 35.26 33.46
CA ASN A 493 16.49 35.13 32.27
C ASN A 493 16.60 33.65 31.82
N ASP A 494 17.18 33.44 30.64
CA ASP A 494 17.38 32.09 30.07
C ASP A 494 18.27 31.21 30.97
N GLU A 495 19.24 31.78 31.67
CA GLU A 495 20.19 31.00 32.49
C GLU A 495 19.56 30.46 33.78
N GLU A 496 18.61 31.18 34.36
CA GLU A 496 17.80 30.67 35.46
C GLU A 496 16.91 29.51 34.99
N ALA A 497 16.29 29.64 33.80
CA ALA A 497 15.50 28.56 33.21
C ALA A 497 16.35 27.31 32.94
N LYS A 498 17.57 27.51 32.43
CA LYS A 498 18.55 26.46 32.16
C LYS A 498 19.04 25.78 33.44
N THR A 499 19.39 26.54 34.47
CA THR A 499 19.83 26.02 35.78
C THR A 499 18.73 25.17 36.42
N VAL A 500 17.47 25.64 36.36
CA VAL A 500 16.32 24.88 36.88
C VAL A 500 16.06 23.62 36.06
N PHE A 501 16.29 23.66 34.75
CA PHE A 501 16.18 22.50 33.88
C PHE A 501 17.29 21.47 34.14
N GLU A 502 18.51 21.91 34.41
CA GLU A 502 19.63 21.05 34.82
C GLU A 502 19.33 20.37 36.16
N ALA A 503 18.88 21.12 37.16
CA ALA A 503 18.43 20.55 38.44
C ALA A 503 17.28 19.54 38.26
N PHE A 504 16.38 19.77 37.30
CA PHE A 504 15.34 18.79 36.97
C PHE A 504 15.96 17.50 36.42
N ILE A 505 16.90 17.57 35.48
CA ILE A 505 17.55 16.39 34.90
C ILE A 505 18.32 15.60 35.96
N GLU A 506 19.09 16.30 36.80
CA GLU A 506 19.89 15.70 37.88
C GLU A 506 19.02 15.01 38.92
N SER A 507 17.79 15.48 39.13
CA SER A 507 16.81 14.84 40.02
C SER A 507 16.21 13.53 39.47
N ARG A 508 16.53 13.12 38.23
CA ARG A 508 15.96 11.90 37.59
C ARG A 508 17.03 10.82 37.44
N GLY A 509 16.81 9.70 38.11
CA GLY A 509 17.61 8.49 37.92
C GLY A 509 17.35 7.80 36.56
N PRO A 510 18.18 6.80 36.18
CA PRO A 510 18.04 6.05 34.92
C PRO A 510 16.67 5.41 34.73
N ASP A 511 16.08 4.85 35.80
CA ASP A 511 14.77 4.19 35.78
C ASP A 511 13.65 5.09 35.23
N PHE A 512 13.77 6.41 35.46
CA PHE A 512 12.81 7.39 34.93
C PHE A 512 12.72 7.37 33.39
N TYR A 513 13.84 7.09 32.73
CA TYR A 513 13.96 7.03 31.28
C TYR A 513 13.69 5.62 30.75
N GLU A 514 14.29 4.61 31.38
CA GLU A 514 14.18 3.21 30.97
C GLU A 514 12.72 2.70 31.00
N ASP A 515 12.01 2.90 32.11
CA ASP A 515 10.62 2.45 32.29
C ASP A 515 9.70 2.87 31.15
N LYS A 516 9.98 4.02 30.56
CA LYS A 516 9.08 4.68 29.62
C LYS A 516 9.37 4.31 28.19
N ILE A 517 10.64 4.08 27.89
CA ILE A 517 11.03 3.45 26.64
C ILE A 517 10.49 2.01 26.61
N ASN A 518 10.56 1.28 27.72
CA ASN A 518 9.99 -0.07 27.80
C ASN A 518 8.44 -0.08 27.68
N LYS A 519 7.76 0.96 28.19
CA LYS A 519 6.31 1.15 28.01
C LYS A 519 5.89 1.49 26.57
N LEU A 520 6.82 1.69 25.62
CA LEU A 520 6.46 1.85 24.20
C LEU A 520 5.78 0.60 23.65
N VAL A 521 6.22 -0.59 24.06
CA VAL A 521 5.67 -1.86 23.55
C VAL A 521 4.21 -2.01 23.94
N SER A 522 3.87 -1.73 25.21
CA SER A 522 2.48 -1.79 25.67
C SER A 522 1.61 -0.71 25.03
N ARG A 523 2.18 0.46 24.70
CA ARG A 523 1.47 1.50 23.92
C ARG A 523 1.21 1.09 22.48
N TRP A 524 2.18 0.48 21.80
CA TRP A 524 1.97 -0.07 20.48
C TRP A 524 0.91 -1.18 20.51
N GLN A 525 0.90 -2.03 21.54
CA GLN A 525 -0.10 -3.09 21.70
C GLN A 525 -1.50 -2.50 21.89
N ARG A 526 -1.63 -1.48 22.74
CA ARG A 526 -2.90 -0.76 22.93
C ARG A 526 -3.36 0.03 21.69
N CYS A 527 -2.47 0.36 20.76
CA CYS A 527 -2.88 0.97 19.49
C CYS A 527 -3.43 -0.06 18.51
N ILE A 528 -2.99 -1.33 18.62
CA ILE A 528 -3.47 -2.44 17.80
C ILE A 528 -4.79 -2.98 18.35
N ASN A 529 -4.84 -3.15 19.67
CA ASN A 529 -6.01 -3.58 20.43
C ASN A 529 -7.05 -2.48 20.49
#